data_AF-A0A914K5A9-F1
#
_entry.id   AF-A0A914K5A9-F1
#
_cell.length_a   1.000
_cell.length_b   1.000
_cell.length_c   1.000
_cell.angle_alpha   90.00
_cell.angle_beta   90.00
_cell.angle_gamma   90.00
#
_symmetry.space_group_name_H-M   'P 1'
#
loop_
_entity.id
_entity.type
_entity.pdbx_description
1 polymer ?
#
loop_
_entity_poly.entity_id
_entity_poly.type
_entity_poly.pdbx_seq_one_letter_code
_entity_poly.pdbx_strand_id
1 'polypeptide(L)'
;MRVWVASLLFYFTIYVLCEISRFLVKTLISRRHPHHAELLHEFIGTIQICAPMFDVNFVLNNYGLKGVLIEITFIEIVNSFLLRDAVADPCPLLFGFIKNTISARRVGTILGVQFIAGYVSYLIARQFWFMGIHPQHLEILNEECGADLTVTVIYGSLVEATGCFSAKAAEVFLESRMLNKRQLTVIQAFIAGIITILGIHLTGMYANPIVAWACTFNCGDVPYLAHFMVYWIAPLLAWHVADMVFTSESHEKDE
;
A
#
# COMPACT_ATOMS: atom_id res chain seq x y z
N MET A 1 7.65 -27.43 4.06
CA MET A 1 7.89 -26.16 4.78
C MET A 1 6.53 -25.61 5.22
N ARG A 2 6.40 -24.96 6.39
CA ARG A 2 5.10 -24.39 6.81
C ARG A 2 4.77 -23.14 5.97
N VAL A 3 3.50 -22.90 5.66
CA VAL A 3 3.03 -21.77 4.84
C VAL A 3 3.58 -20.43 5.35
N TRP A 4 3.46 -20.15 6.65
CA TRP A 4 4.00 -18.90 7.23
C TRP A 4 5.52 -18.71 7.05
N VAL A 5 6.30 -19.79 6.94
CA VAL A 5 7.74 -19.68 6.65
C VAL A 5 7.96 -19.23 5.21
N ALA A 6 7.12 -19.69 4.28
CA ALA A 6 7.17 -19.28 2.88
C ALA A 6 6.91 -17.76 2.75
N SER A 7 5.85 -17.29 3.39
CA SER A 7 5.48 -15.87 3.47
C SER A 7 6.58 -15.01 4.11
N LEU A 8 7.11 -15.42 5.26
CA LEU A 8 8.21 -14.69 5.89
C LEU A 8 9.48 -14.65 5.03
N LEU A 9 9.80 -15.74 4.34
CA LEU A 9 10.93 -15.75 3.39
C LEU A 9 10.67 -14.81 2.21
N PHE A 10 9.42 -14.72 1.74
CA PHE A 10 9.04 -13.79 0.69
C PHE A 10 9.27 -12.34 1.14
N TYR A 11 8.66 -11.94 2.27
CA TYR A 11 8.83 -10.59 2.80
C TYR A 11 10.30 -10.27 3.07
N PHE A 12 11.02 -11.19 3.72
CA PHE A 12 12.45 -11.03 4.00
C PHE A 12 13.25 -10.77 2.72
N THR A 13 12.96 -11.53 1.65
CA THR A 13 13.60 -11.33 0.34
C THR A 13 13.31 -9.94 -0.21
N ILE A 14 12.04 -9.49 -0.19
CA ILE A 14 11.66 -8.15 -0.66
C ILE A 14 12.39 -7.06 0.14
N TYR A 15 12.31 -7.08 1.47
CA TYR A 15 12.90 -6.04 2.31
C TYR A 15 14.42 -5.99 2.20
N VAL A 16 15.10 -7.15 2.11
CA VAL A 16 16.55 -7.20 1.90
C VAL A 16 16.93 -6.64 0.54
N LEU A 17 16.22 -7.01 -0.53
CA LEU A 17 16.47 -6.46 -1.86
C LEU A 17 16.28 -4.95 -1.88
N CYS A 18 15.18 -4.45 -1.31
CA CYS A 18 14.92 -3.02 -1.21
C CYS A 18 16.01 -2.28 -0.42
N GLU A 19 16.46 -2.81 0.73
CA GLU A 19 17.51 -2.18 1.53
C GLU A 19 18.88 -2.18 0.83
N ILE A 20 19.25 -3.28 0.17
CA ILE A 20 20.47 -3.32 -0.66
C ILE A 20 20.37 -2.28 -1.78
N SER A 21 19.24 -2.21 -2.49
CA SER A 21 19.03 -1.22 -3.54
C SER A 21 19.11 0.21 -3.01
N ARG A 22 18.52 0.52 -1.84
CA ARG A 22 18.64 1.85 -1.22
C ARG A 22 20.07 2.18 -0.84
N PHE A 23 20.82 1.21 -0.32
CA PHE A 23 22.24 1.38 -0.01
C PHE A 23 23.07 1.70 -1.26
N LEU A 24 22.81 0.99 -2.37
CA LEU A 24 23.46 1.24 -3.65
C LEU A 24 23.11 2.63 -4.20
N VAL A 25 21.84 3.04 -4.17
CA VAL A 25 21.41 4.39 -4.59
C VAL A 25 22.12 5.47 -3.77
N LYS A 26 22.16 5.30 -2.44
CA LYS A 26 22.83 6.22 -1.52
C LYS A 26 24.31 6.37 -1.83
N THR A 27 24.98 5.26 -2.12
CA THR A 27 26.44 5.22 -2.30
C THR A 27 26.84 5.68 -3.70
N LEU A 28 26.09 5.31 -4.73
CA LEU A 28 26.47 5.50 -6.14
C LEU A 28 25.85 6.75 -6.78
N ILE A 29 24.63 7.14 -6.36
CA ILE A 29 23.81 8.11 -7.09
C ILE A 29 23.53 9.37 -6.26
N SER A 30 23.16 9.26 -4.99
CA SER A 30 22.63 10.40 -4.21
C SER A 30 23.56 11.61 -4.13
N ARG A 31 24.88 11.42 -4.13
CA ARG A 31 25.85 12.53 -4.15
C ARG A 31 25.97 13.24 -5.50
N ARG A 32 25.74 12.53 -6.60
CA ARG A 32 25.93 13.04 -7.97
C ARG A 32 24.64 13.53 -8.61
N HIS A 33 23.53 12.85 -8.35
CA HIS A 33 22.24 13.09 -8.99
C HIS A 33 21.08 12.97 -7.97
N PRO A 34 20.87 13.98 -7.11
CA PRO A 34 19.89 13.90 -6.02
C PRO A 34 18.46 13.67 -6.52
N HIS A 35 18.04 14.31 -7.62
CA HIS A 35 16.71 14.10 -8.21
C HIS A 35 16.50 12.66 -8.71
N HIS A 36 17.53 12.03 -9.28
CA HIS A 36 17.41 10.63 -9.73
C HIS A 36 17.37 9.68 -8.53
N ALA A 37 18.13 9.99 -7.47
CA ALA A 37 18.07 9.23 -6.23
C ALA A 37 16.68 9.28 -5.59
N GLU A 38 16.03 10.45 -5.58
CA GLU A 38 14.64 10.61 -5.10
C GLU A 38 13.67 9.69 -5.86
N LEU A 39 13.70 9.71 -7.20
CA LEU A 39 12.85 8.84 -8.02
C LEU A 39 13.15 7.35 -7.81
N LEU A 40 14.42 6.99 -7.61
CA LEU A 40 14.78 5.60 -7.31
C LEU A 40 14.34 5.19 -5.90
N HIS A 41 14.37 6.09 -4.93
CA HIS A 41 13.82 5.82 -3.60
C HIS A 41 12.31 5.61 -3.66
N GLU A 42 11.59 6.39 -4.46
CA GLU A 42 10.17 6.17 -4.72
C GLU A 42 9.90 4.82 -5.37
N PHE A 43 10.69 4.47 -6.40
CA PHE A 43 10.60 3.17 -7.07
C PHE A 43 10.78 2.01 -6.08
N ILE A 44 11.82 2.06 -5.24
CA ILE A 44 12.13 1.03 -4.26
C ILE A 44 11.07 0.99 -3.15
N GLY A 45 10.60 2.14 -2.70
CA GLY A 45 9.54 2.24 -1.69
C GLY A 45 8.22 1.65 -2.18
N THR A 46 7.84 1.94 -3.43
CA THR A 46 6.64 1.38 -4.04
C THR A 46 6.73 -0.13 -4.19
N ILE A 47 7.90 -0.67 -4.58
CA ILE A 47 8.12 -2.13 -4.57
C ILE A 47 7.96 -2.72 -3.18
N GLN A 48 8.51 -2.05 -2.17
CA GLN A 48 8.46 -2.54 -0.79
C GLN A 48 7.02 -2.65 -0.27
N ILE A 49 6.13 -1.73 -0.65
CA ILE A 49 4.72 -1.79 -0.24
C ILE A 49 3.93 -2.77 -1.12
N CYS A 50 4.11 -2.72 -2.44
CA CYS A 50 3.27 -3.50 -3.36
C CYS A 50 3.62 -4.99 -3.37
N ALA A 51 4.91 -5.36 -3.35
CA ALA A 51 5.33 -6.75 -3.52
C ALA A 51 4.81 -7.69 -2.41
N PRO A 52 4.87 -7.35 -1.11
CA PRO A 52 4.31 -8.19 -0.05
C PRO A 52 2.81 -8.42 -0.17
N MET A 53 2.05 -7.47 -0.75
CA MET A 53 0.60 -7.53 -0.82
C MET A 53 0.08 -8.66 -1.72
N PHE A 54 0.91 -9.15 -2.65
CA PHE A 54 0.59 -10.33 -3.45
C PHE A 54 0.45 -11.62 -2.62
N ASP A 55 1.01 -11.68 -1.41
CA ASP A 55 0.95 -12.86 -0.53
C ASP A 55 -0.29 -12.86 0.39
N VAL A 56 -1.04 -11.76 0.46
CA VAL A 56 -2.14 -11.60 1.42
C VAL A 56 -3.24 -12.63 1.21
N ASN A 57 -3.64 -12.88 -0.05
CA ASN A 57 -4.64 -13.90 -0.38
C ASN A 57 -4.11 -15.32 -0.07
N PHE A 58 -2.80 -15.55 -0.20
CA PHE A 58 -2.17 -16.80 0.18
C PHE A 58 -2.25 -17.05 1.70
N VAL A 59 -1.98 -16.02 2.51
CA VAL A 59 -2.14 -16.08 3.97
C VAL A 59 -3.61 -16.22 4.36
N LEU A 60 -4.51 -15.47 3.72
CA LEU A 60 -5.96 -15.52 3.96
C LEU A 60 -6.51 -16.93 3.77
N ASN A 61 -6.14 -17.60 2.69
CA ASN A 61 -6.63 -18.95 2.37
C ASN A 61 -6.13 -20.03 3.35
N ASN A 62 -4.99 -19.82 4.00
CA ASN A 62 -4.38 -20.81 4.90
C ASN A 62 -4.62 -20.51 6.40
N TYR A 63 -4.76 -19.24 6.77
CA TYR A 63 -4.82 -18.79 8.17
C TYR A 63 -6.04 -17.90 8.50
N GLY A 64 -6.85 -17.56 7.49
CA GLY A 64 -8.02 -16.72 7.63
C GLY A 64 -7.70 -15.29 8.08
N LEU A 65 -8.73 -14.58 8.54
CA LEU A 65 -8.63 -13.17 8.96
C LEU A 65 -7.60 -12.93 10.07
N LYS A 66 -7.39 -13.90 10.97
CA LYS A 66 -6.37 -13.77 12.02
C LYS A 66 -4.96 -13.77 11.45
N GLY A 67 -4.71 -14.55 10.40
CA GLY A 67 -3.42 -14.54 9.69
C GLY A 67 -3.17 -13.19 9.04
N VAL A 68 -4.15 -12.70 8.27
CA VAL A 68 -4.08 -11.40 7.59
C VAL A 68 -3.87 -10.25 8.58
N LEU A 69 -4.56 -10.25 9.72
CA LEU A 69 -4.37 -9.22 10.74
C LEU A 69 -2.91 -9.15 11.21
N ILE A 70 -2.29 -10.32 11.48
CA ILE A 70 -0.90 -10.40 11.93
C ILE A 70 0.05 -10.00 10.80
N GLU A 71 -0.19 -10.49 9.59
CA GLU A 71 0.59 -10.20 8.39
C GLU A 71 0.62 -8.71 8.07
N ILE A 72 -0.55 -8.09 7.90
CA ILE A 72 -0.66 -6.67 7.54
C ILE A 72 -0.08 -5.80 8.65
N THR A 73 -0.39 -6.11 9.92
CA THR A 73 0.21 -5.36 11.04
C THR A 73 1.74 -5.45 11.01
N PHE A 74 2.30 -6.63 10.70
CA PHE A 74 3.74 -6.79 10.58
C PHE A 74 4.33 -6.00 9.40
N ILE A 75 3.73 -6.11 8.22
CA ILE A 75 4.15 -5.39 7.01
C ILE A 75 4.12 -3.88 7.25
N GLU A 76 3.05 -3.35 7.85
CA GLU A 76 2.90 -1.93 8.16
C GLU A 76 3.92 -1.43 9.20
N ILE A 77 4.18 -2.23 10.24
CA ILE A 77 5.27 -1.93 11.19
C ILE A 77 6.60 -1.85 10.45
N VAL A 78 6.93 -2.82 9.61
CA VAL A 78 8.22 -2.81 8.89
C VAL A 78 8.30 -1.63 7.91
N ASN A 79 7.22 -1.35 7.18
CA ASN A 79 7.14 -0.22 6.26
C ASN A 79 7.33 1.11 6.96
N SER A 80 6.70 1.33 8.13
CA SER A 80 6.87 2.56 8.90
C SER A 80 8.32 2.87 9.30
N PHE A 81 9.18 1.85 9.44
CA PHE A 81 10.59 2.02 9.76
C PHE A 81 11.50 2.06 8.53
N LEU A 82 11.15 1.36 7.44
CA LEU A 82 12.03 1.16 6.28
C LEU A 82 11.66 1.97 5.04
N LEU A 83 10.43 2.47 4.92
CA LEU A 83 9.97 3.22 3.74
C LEU A 83 10.72 4.55 3.55
N ARG A 84 11.19 5.16 4.65
CA ARG A 84 11.97 6.43 4.68
C ARG A 84 11.21 7.56 3.98
N ASP A 85 11.80 8.15 2.94
CA ASP A 85 11.30 9.35 2.27
C ASP A 85 10.41 9.04 1.05
N ALA A 86 10.15 7.75 0.76
CA ALA A 86 9.25 7.38 -0.33
C ALA A 86 7.79 7.60 0.08
N VAL A 87 6.98 8.15 -0.83
CA VAL A 87 5.54 8.34 -0.60
C VAL A 87 4.81 7.02 -0.80
N ALA A 88 5.09 6.33 -1.91
CA ALA A 88 4.53 5.03 -2.28
C ALA A 88 3.00 4.92 -2.20
N ASP A 89 2.32 6.07 -2.32
CA ASP A 89 0.87 6.22 -2.32
C ASP A 89 0.47 7.38 -3.26
N PRO A 90 -0.40 7.15 -4.26
CA PRO A 90 -0.96 8.20 -5.10
C PRO A 90 -1.81 9.24 -4.35
N CYS A 91 -2.45 8.88 -3.24
CA CYS A 91 -3.39 9.75 -2.53
C CYS A 91 -2.74 11.06 -2.03
N PRO A 92 -1.64 11.04 -1.24
CA PRO A 92 -0.95 12.24 -0.82
C PRO A 92 -0.46 13.12 -1.99
N LEU A 93 -0.01 12.49 -3.08
CA LEU A 93 0.52 13.20 -4.27
C LEU A 93 -0.57 13.97 -5.01
N LEU A 94 -1.67 13.29 -5.31
CA LEU A 94 -2.81 13.88 -6.02
C LEU A 94 -3.52 14.91 -5.14
N PHE A 95 -3.61 14.64 -3.84
CA PHE A 95 -4.14 15.61 -2.88
C PHE A 95 -3.29 16.88 -2.82
N GLY A 96 -1.95 16.76 -2.76
CA GLY A 96 -1.06 17.90 -2.82
C GLY A 96 -1.16 18.70 -4.12
N PHE A 97 -1.42 18.03 -5.25
CA PHE A 97 -1.72 18.73 -6.51
C PHE A 97 -3.04 19.51 -6.45
N ILE A 98 -4.11 18.93 -5.90
CA ILE A 98 -5.40 19.63 -5.71
C ILE A 98 -5.22 20.87 -4.82
N LYS A 99 -4.36 20.80 -3.79
CA LYS A 99 -4.02 21.93 -2.92
C LYS A 99 -2.97 22.88 -3.50
N ASN A 100 -2.54 22.69 -4.76
CA ASN A 100 -1.50 23.47 -5.44
C ASN A 100 -0.14 23.48 -4.70
N THR A 101 0.16 22.47 -3.86
CA THR A 101 1.45 22.34 -3.16
C THR A 101 2.48 21.53 -3.94
N ILE A 102 2.03 20.67 -4.86
CA ILE A 102 2.87 19.87 -5.76
C ILE A 102 2.51 20.19 -7.21
N SER A 103 3.51 20.35 -8.08
CA SER A 103 3.28 20.65 -9.50
C SER A 103 2.79 19.42 -10.29
N ALA A 104 1.96 19.64 -11.32
CA ALA A 104 1.47 18.58 -12.21
C ALA A 104 2.60 17.71 -12.80
N ARG A 105 3.72 18.34 -13.19
CA ARG A 105 4.90 17.65 -13.73
C ARG A 105 5.50 16.69 -12.70
N ARG A 106 5.60 17.12 -11.43
CA ARG A 106 6.14 16.29 -10.36
C ARG A 106 5.21 15.12 -10.05
N VAL A 107 3.91 15.36 -9.96
CA VAL A 107 2.92 14.28 -9.79
C VAL A 107 3.01 13.26 -10.93
N GLY A 108 3.00 13.69 -12.19
CA GLY A 108 3.10 12.78 -13.32
C GLY A 108 4.40 11.97 -13.33
N THR A 109 5.52 12.57 -12.91
CA THR A 109 6.81 11.86 -12.82
C THR A 109 6.80 10.80 -11.72
N ILE A 110 6.34 11.15 -10.52
CA ILE A 110 6.31 10.23 -9.36
C ILE A 110 5.29 9.12 -9.60
N LEU A 111 4.08 9.44 -10.09
CA LEU A 111 3.08 8.42 -10.45
C LEU A 111 3.60 7.47 -11.53
N GLY A 112 4.28 7.99 -12.55
CA GLY A 112 4.90 7.14 -13.58
C GLY A 112 5.88 6.13 -12.98
N VAL A 113 6.71 6.57 -12.04
CA VAL A 113 7.63 5.69 -11.30
C VAL A 113 6.87 4.66 -10.46
N GLN A 114 5.81 5.08 -9.77
CA GLN A 114 4.96 4.20 -8.96
C GLN A 114 4.31 3.11 -9.82
N PHE A 115 3.79 3.43 -11.01
CA PHE A 115 3.24 2.43 -11.94
C PHE A 115 4.28 1.41 -12.41
N ILE A 116 5.47 1.86 -12.78
CA ILE A 116 6.56 0.95 -13.19
C ILE A 116 6.94 0.04 -12.00
N ALA A 117 7.07 0.61 -10.80
CA ALA A 117 7.38 -0.14 -9.59
C ALA A 117 6.29 -1.15 -9.21
N GLY A 118 5.02 -0.78 -9.30
CA GLY A 118 3.88 -1.68 -9.08
C GLY A 118 3.90 -2.87 -10.03
N TYR A 119 4.16 -2.64 -11.32
CA TYR A 119 4.30 -3.72 -12.29
C TYR A 119 5.53 -4.60 -12.02
N VAL A 120 6.68 -4.01 -11.65
CA VAL A 120 7.88 -4.77 -11.29
C VAL A 120 7.63 -5.59 -10.01
N SER A 121 6.82 -5.11 -9.08
CA SER A 121 6.45 -5.84 -7.86
C SER A 121 5.74 -7.16 -8.19
N TYR A 122 4.80 -7.13 -9.13
CA TYR A 122 4.14 -8.32 -9.66
C TYR A 122 5.16 -9.31 -10.28
N LEU A 123 6.12 -8.82 -11.07
CA LEU A 123 7.16 -9.66 -11.65
C LEU A 123 8.05 -10.31 -10.58
N ILE A 124 8.42 -9.56 -9.54
CA ILE A 124 9.21 -10.08 -8.42
C ILE A 124 8.42 -11.16 -7.65
N ALA A 125 7.15 -10.92 -7.35
CA ALA A 125 6.28 -11.88 -6.67
C ALA A 125 6.18 -13.18 -7.48
N ARG A 126 5.90 -13.08 -8.79
CA ARG A 126 5.85 -14.24 -9.69
C ARG A 126 7.17 -14.99 -9.78
N GLN A 127 8.28 -14.26 -9.87
CA GLN A 127 9.61 -14.88 -9.91
C GLN A 127 9.90 -15.62 -8.60
N PHE A 128 9.45 -15.08 -7.47
CA PHE A 128 9.58 -15.74 -6.17
C PHE A 128 8.74 -17.01 -6.08
N TRP A 129 7.49 -16.96 -6.50
CA TRP A 129 6.61 -18.13 -6.54
C TRP A 129 7.13 -19.20 -7.50
N PHE A 130 7.75 -18.80 -8.60
CA PHE A 130 8.32 -19.72 -9.60
C PHE A 130 9.49 -20.53 -9.05
N MET A 131 10.19 -20.04 -8.02
CA MET A 131 11.21 -20.82 -7.32
C MET A 131 10.64 -22.04 -6.59
N GLY A 132 9.30 -22.16 -6.46
CA GLY A 132 8.65 -23.35 -5.94
C GLY A 132 8.95 -23.65 -4.47
N ILE A 133 9.24 -22.61 -3.68
CA ILE A 133 9.63 -22.74 -2.27
C ILE A 133 8.51 -23.45 -1.46
N HIS A 134 7.24 -23.23 -1.83
CA HIS A 134 6.08 -23.98 -1.34
C HIS A 134 5.22 -24.48 -2.52
N PRO A 135 4.62 -25.69 -2.46
CA PRO A 135 3.81 -26.22 -3.57
C PRO A 135 2.67 -25.30 -4.00
N GLN A 136 1.96 -24.70 -3.03
CA GLN A 136 0.87 -23.76 -3.30
C GLN A 136 1.32 -22.48 -4.05
N HIS A 137 2.61 -22.09 -4.01
CA HIS A 137 3.09 -20.98 -4.84
C HIS A 137 3.05 -21.32 -6.33
N LEU A 138 3.28 -22.60 -6.68
CA LEU A 138 3.18 -23.07 -8.07
C LEU A 138 1.71 -23.17 -8.50
N GLU A 139 0.79 -23.45 -7.58
CA GLU A 139 -0.65 -23.44 -7.85
C GLU A 139 -1.11 -22.02 -8.23
N ILE A 140 -0.77 -21.02 -7.41
CA ILE A 140 -1.09 -19.60 -7.66
C ILE A 140 -0.57 -19.12 -9.03
N LEU A 141 0.59 -19.59 -9.47
CA LEU A 141 1.15 -19.22 -10.79
C LEU A 141 0.34 -19.73 -11.98
N ASN A 142 -0.41 -20.81 -11.81
CA ASN A 142 -1.23 -21.43 -12.84
C ASN A 142 -2.70 -21.00 -12.76
N GLU A 143 -3.10 -20.34 -11.68
CA GLU A 143 -4.44 -19.78 -11.51
C GLU A 143 -4.58 -18.45 -12.25
N GLU A 144 -5.75 -18.22 -12.82
CA GLU A 144 -6.11 -16.90 -13.34
C GLU A 144 -6.31 -15.93 -12.17
N CYS A 145 -5.81 -14.70 -12.31
CA CYS A 145 -5.95 -13.69 -11.27
C CYS A 145 -7.44 -13.34 -11.07
N GLY A 146 -7.96 -13.62 -9.88
CA GLY A 146 -9.33 -13.30 -9.49
C GLY A 146 -9.50 -11.82 -9.12
N ALA A 147 -10.73 -11.32 -9.24
CA ALA A 147 -11.07 -9.98 -8.77
C ALA A 147 -11.37 -10.00 -7.26
N ASP A 148 -10.69 -9.15 -6.49
CA ASP A 148 -10.99 -8.96 -5.06
C ASP A 148 -12.24 -8.11 -4.81
N LEU A 149 -12.71 -7.39 -5.82
CA LEU A 149 -14.00 -6.67 -5.77
C LEU A 149 -15.15 -7.67 -5.93
N THR A 150 -15.73 -8.09 -4.81
CA THR A 150 -16.83 -9.07 -4.78
C THR A 150 -18.21 -8.41 -4.69
N VAL A 151 -18.24 -7.09 -4.57
CA VAL A 151 -19.46 -6.30 -4.37
C VAL A 151 -19.70 -5.30 -5.50
N THR A 152 -20.86 -4.64 -5.47
CA THR A 152 -21.18 -3.60 -6.45
C THR A 152 -20.20 -2.44 -6.36
N VAL A 153 -19.94 -1.77 -7.50
CA VAL A 153 -19.02 -0.62 -7.58
C VAL A 153 -19.29 0.44 -6.52
N ILE A 154 -20.56 0.80 -6.31
CA ILE A 154 -20.95 1.80 -5.32
C ILE A 154 -20.62 1.34 -3.90
N TYR A 155 -20.95 0.09 -3.56
CA TYR A 155 -20.67 -0.44 -2.23
C TYR A 155 -19.17 -0.59 -2.00
N GLY A 156 -18.41 -1.06 -3.00
CA GLY A 156 -16.95 -1.15 -2.94
C GLY A 156 -16.29 0.23 -2.77
N SER A 157 -16.75 1.23 -3.52
CA SER A 157 -16.28 2.62 -3.35
C SER A 157 -16.52 3.14 -1.92
N LEU A 158 -17.68 2.85 -1.33
CA LEU A 158 -17.97 3.25 0.06
C LEU A 158 -17.07 2.54 1.06
N VAL A 159 -16.80 1.25 0.85
CA VAL A 159 -15.91 0.45 1.70
C VAL A 159 -14.48 1.01 1.67
N GLU A 160 -13.88 1.19 0.49
CA GLU A 160 -12.53 1.75 0.34
C GLU A 160 -12.44 3.19 0.88
N ALA A 161 -13.43 4.04 0.60
CA ALA A 161 -13.47 5.40 1.13
C ALA A 161 -13.55 5.42 2.66
N THR A 162 -14.38 4.56 3.26
CA THR A 162 -14.55 4.49 4.72
C THR A 162 -13.28 3.97 5.39
N GLY A 163 -12.63 2.96 4.81
CA GLY A 163 -11.36 2.44 5.30
C GLY A 163 -10.27 3.50 5.26
N CYS A 164 -10.11 4.18 4.11
CA CYS A 164 -9.13 5.25 3.94
C CYS A 164 -9.39 6.44 4.89
N PHE A 165 -10.63 6.90 5.01
CA PHE A 165 -11.01 7.96 5.94
C PHE A 165 -10.72 7.57 7.39
N SER A 166 -11.06 6.34 7.77
CA SER A 166 -10.88 5.82 9.14
C SER A 166 -9.39 5.70 9.50
N ALA A 167 -8.55 5.27 8.57
CA ALA A 167 -7.10 5.26 8.74
C ALA A 167 -6.56 6.68 8.97
N LYS A 168 -7.00 7.65 8.16
CA LYS A 168 -6.56 9.05 8.31
C LYS A 168 -7.08 9.69 9.60
N ALA A 169 -8.32 9.41 9.99
CA ALA A 169 -8.90 9.87 11.24
C ALA A 169 -8.15 9.32 12.45
N ALA A 170 -7.80 8.03 12.43
CA ALA A 170 -7.00 7.40 13.46
C ALA A 170 -5.60 8.02 13.55
N GLU A 171 -4.97 8.30 12.41
CA GLU A 171 -3.67 8.97 12.35
C GLU A 171 -3.70 10.32 13.09
N VAL A 172 -4.61 11.22 12.69
CA VAL A 172 -4.75 12.56 13.29
C VAL A 172 -5.07 12.47 14.79
N PHE A 173 -6.01 11.62 15.16
CA PHE A 173 -6.42 11.46 16.54
C PHE A 173 -5.28 10.95 17.43
N LEU A 174 -4.53 9.96 16.97
CA LEU A 174 -3.44 9.36 17.74
C LEU A 174 -2.24 10.29 17.83
N GLU A 175 -1.89 11.00 16.75
CA GLU A 175 -0.81 12.00 16.74
C GLU A 175 -1.05 13.10 17.79
N SER A 176 -2.30 13.54 17.97
CA SER A 176 -2.64 14.55 18.98
C SER A 176 -2.51 14.07 20.43
N ARG A 177 -2.49 12.74 20.68
CA ARG A 177 -2.55 12.16 22.03
C ARG A 177 -1.28 11.42 22.44
N MET A 178 -0.53 10.87 21.49
CA MET A 178 0.61 10.00 21.76
C MET A 178 1.91 10.78 21.64
N LEU A 179 2.65 10.89 22.75
CA LEU A 179 3.98 11.51 22.76
C LEU A 179 5.08 10.57 22.24
N ASN A 180 4.87 9.24 22.29
CA ASN A 180 5.85 8.25 21.87
C ASN A 180 5.61 7.75 20.44
N LYS A 181 6.49 8.15 19.52
CA LYS A 181 6.42 7.78 18.09
C LYS A 181 6.38 6.28 17.85
N ARG A 182 7.09 5.46 18.64
CA ARG A 182 7.08 3.99 18.45
C ARG A 182 5.72 3.37 18.78
N GLN A 183 5.05 3.88 19.82
CA GLN A 183 3.72 3.42 20.19
C GLN A 183 2.69 3.84 19.15
N LEU A 184 2.76 5.08 18.67
CA LEU A 184 1.93 5.59 17.59
C LEU A 184 2.02 4.67 16.35
N THR A 185 3.24 4.38 15.89
CA THR A 185 3.49 3.50 14.76
C THR A 185 2.87 2.11 14.91
N VAL A 186 3.09 1.46 16.06
CA VAL A 186 2.56 0.09 16.29
C VAL A 186 1.04 0.09 16.32
N ILE A 187 0.42 1.11 16.93
CA ILE A 187 -1.04 1.22 17.01
C ILE A 187 -1.62 1.50 15.62
N GLN A 188 -1.02 2.42 14.84
CA GLN A 188 -1.46 2.73 13.47
C GLN A 188 -1.40 1.50 12.57
N ALA A 189 -0.30 0.74 12.61
CA ALA A 189 -0.15 -0.50 11.87
C ALA A 189 -1.22 -1.55 12.26
N PHE A 190 -1.51 -1.67 13.55
CA PHE A 190 -2.57 -2.56 14.03
C PHE A 190 -3.97 -2.12 13.57
N ILE A 191 -4.25 -0.81 13.56
CA ILE A 191 -5.49 -0.25 13.02
C ILE A 191 -5.61 -0.51 11.53
N ALA A 192 -4.54 -0.34 10.76
CA ALA A 192 -4.51 -0.68 9.33
C ALA A 192 -4.83 -2.16 9.12
N GLY A 193 -4.28 -3.06 9.94
CA GLY A 193 -4.63 -4.48 9.95
C GLY A 193 -6.12 -4.73 10.25
N ILE A 194 -6.70 -4.04 11.24
CA ILE A 194 -8.15 -4.14 11.56
C ILE A 194 -9.00 -3.66 10.37
N ILE A 195 -8.67 -2.50 9.80
CA ILE A 195 -9.40 -1.95 8.64
C ILE A 195 -9.35 -2.95 7.50
N THR A 196 -8.17 -3.51 7.21
CA THR A 196 -7.97 -4.51 6.16
C THR A 196 -8.88 -5.72 6.35
N ILE A 197 -8.87 -6.38 7.51
CA ILE A 197 -9.69 -7.58 7.72
C ILE A 197 -11.20 -7.30 7.68
N LEU A 198 -11.63 -6.06 7.95
CA LEU A 198 -13.05 -5.67 7.87
C LEU A 198 -13.54 -5.55 6.42
N GLY A 199 -12.65 -5.20 5.47
CA GLY A 199 -13.02 -5.00 4.07
C GLY A 199 -12.44 -6.02 3.08
N ILE A 200 -11.53 -6.90 3.51
CA ILE A 200 -10.78 -7.78 2.61
C ILE A 200 -11.68 -8.66 1.73
N HIS A 201 -12.76 -9.20 2.28
CA HIS A 201 -13.70 -10.02 1.52
C HIS A 201 -14.61 -9.23 0.57
N LEU A 202 -14.64 -7.90 0.66
CA LEU A 202 -15.50 -7.02 -0.14
C LEU A 202 -14.72 -6.39 -1.30
N THR A 203 -13.51 -5.89 -1.03
CA THR A 203 -12.70 -5.15 -2.00
C THR A 203 -11.22 -5.51 -1.98
N GLY A 204 -10.77 -6.39 -1.08
CA GLY A 204 -9.36 -6.56 -0.71
C GLY A 204 -8.87 -5.54 0.32
N MET A 205 -9.59 -4.41 0.49
CA MET A 205 -9.26 -3.29 1.38
C MET A 205 -7.80 -2.83 1.23
N TYR A 206 -7.50 -2.29 0.06
CA TYR A 206 -6.14 -1.82 -0.24
C TYR A 206 -5.88 -0.44 0.33
N ALA A 207 -6.89 0.45 0.33
CA ALA A 207 -6.82 1.85 0.77
C ALA A 207 -5.63 2.68 0.20
N ASN A 208 -4.93 2.15 -0.80
CA ASN A 208 -3.81 2.74 -1.51
C ASN A 208 -3.98 2.42 -3.01
N PRO A 209 -4.17 3.43 -3.87
CA PRO A 209 -4.48 3.20 -5.28
C PRO A 209 -3.39 2.46 -6.07
N ILE A 210 -2.09 2.65 -5.75
CA ILE A 210 -1.04 1.96 -6.50
C ILE A 210 -0.96 0.48 -6.12
N VAL A 211 -1.20 0.15 -4.84
CA VAL A 211 -1.23 -1.23 -4.38
C VAL A 211 -2.41 -1.97 -5.01
N ALA A 212 -3.60 -1.35 -4.99
CA ALA A 212 -4.79 -1.90 -5.62
C ALA A 212 -4.58 -2.12 -7.12
N TRP A 213 -3.96 -1.16 -7.80
CA TRP A 213 -3.63 -1.28 -9.22
C TRP A 213 -2.65 -2.43 -9.48
N ALA A 214 -1.59 -2.55 -8.68
CA ALA A 214 -0.62 -3.63 -8.84
C ALA A 214 -1.23 -5.02 -8.64
N CYS A 215 -2.12 -5.17 -7.64
CA CYS A 215 -2.66 -6.48 -7.24
C CYS A 215 -3.89 -6.91 -8.04
N THR A 216 -4.73 -5.97 -8.49
CA THR A 216 -6.08 -6.30 -9.01
C THR A 216 -6.38 -5.74 -10.39
N PHE A 217 -5.55 -4.84 -10.94
CA PHE A 217 -5.83 -4.30 -12.26
C PHE A 217 -5.72 -5.39 -13.33
N ASN A 218 -6.73 -5.49 -14.19
CA ASN A 218 -6.85 -6.54 -15.21
C ASN A 218 -6.99 -7.97 -14.64
N CYS A 219 -7.42 -8.11 -13.39
CA CYS A 219 -7.81 -9.37 -12.78
C CYS A 219 -9.34 -9.53 -12.78
N GLY A 220 -9.82 -10.74 -13.10
CA GLY A 220 -11.24 -11.05 -13.27
C GLY A 220 -11.97 -10.17 -14.29
N ASP A 221 -13.31 -10.16 -14.20
CA ASP A 221 -14.19 -9.44 -15.12
C ASP A 221 -14.60 -8.04 -14.62
N VAL A 222 -13.73 -7.36 -13.87
CA VAL A 222 -14.03 -6.01 -13.36
C VAL A 222 -13.75 -4.97 -14.45
N PRO A 223 -14.75 -4.15 -14.84
CA PRO A 223 -14.52 -3.08 -15.81
C PRO A 223 -13.46 -2.09 -15.32
N TYR A 224 -12.56 -1.63 -16.20
CA TYR A 224 -11.50 -0.70 -15.83
C TYR A 224 -12.01 0.56 -15.11
N LEU A 225 -13.14 1.10 -15.59
CA LEU A 225 -13.77 2.26 -14.95
C LEU A 225 -14.21 1.94 -13.51
N ALA A 226 -14.75 0.75 -13.26
CA ALA A 226 -15.13 0.32 -11.92
C ALA A 226 -13.91 0.24 -11.00
N HIS A 227 -12.79 -0.30 -11.48
CA HIS A 227 -11.54 -0.34 -10.72
C HIS A 227 -11.07 1.07 -10.32
N PHE A 228 -11.01 2.03 -11.26
CA PHE A 228 -10.61 3.40 -10.94
C PHE A 228 -11.60 4.11 -10.02
N MET A 229 -12.91 3.86 -10.16
CA MET A 229 -13.92 4.44 -9.26
C MET A 229 -13.77 3.93 -7.82
N VAL A 230 -13.52 2.63 -7.64
CA VAL A 230 -13.41 2.00 -6.31
C VAL A 230 -12.06 2.31 -5.66
N TYR A 231 -10.96 2.11 -6.37
CA TYR A 231 -9.63 2.10 -5.76
C TYR A 231 -8.84 3.41 -5.92
N TRP A 232 -9.29 4.33 -6.78
CA TRP A 232 -8.61 5.62 -7.00
C TRP A 232 -9.47 6.79 -6.55
N ILE A 233 -10.65 6.96 -7.14
CA ILE A 233 -11.51 8.11 -6.87
C ILE A 233 -12.03 8.08 -5.43
N ALA A 234 -12.50 6.93 -4.93
CA ALA A 234 -13.09 6.85 -3.59
C ALA A 234 -12.07 7.14 -2.46
N PRO A 235 -10.85 6.55 -2.46
CA PRO A 235 -9.80 6.92 -1.49
C PRO A 235 -9.36 8.39 -1.58
N LEU A 236 -9.27 8.96 -2.79
CA LEU A 236 -8.93 10.38 -2.97
C LEU A 236 -9.99 11.32 -2.38
N LEU A 237 -11.27 10.99 -2.58
CA LEU A 237 -12.37 11.74 -1.98
C LEU A 237 -12.34 11.61 -0.46
N ALA A 238 -12.04 10.43 0.08
CA ALA A 238 -11.89 10.22 1.52
C ALA A 238 -10.77 11.08 2.12
N TRP A 239 -9.62 11.19 1.44
CA TRP A 239 -8.55 12.12 1.82
C TRP A 239 -9.02 13.57 1.86
N HIS A 240 -9.76 14.00 0.84
CA HIS A 240 -10.28 15.36 0.80
C HIS A 240 -11.28 15.65 1.92
N VAL A 241 -12.17 14.69 2.21
CA VAL A 241 -13.13 14.80 3.33
C VAL A 241 -12.41 14.81 4.67
N ALA A 242 -11.41 13.94 4.88
CA ALA A 242 -10.61 13.92 6.09
C ALA A 242 -9.91 15.26 6.34
N ASP A 243 -9.27 15.84 5.33
CA ASP A 243 -8.64 17.16 5.44
C ASP A 243 -9.65 18.25 5.82
N MET A 244 -10.83 18.29 5.19
CA MET A 244 -11.87 19.26 5.54
C MET A 244 -12.30 19.14 7.01
N VAL A 245 -12.46 17.92 7.52
CA VAL A 245 -12.89 17.67 8.90
C VAL A 245 -11.79 18.01 9.92
N PHE A 246 -10.54 17.64 9.65
CA PHE A 246 -9.46 17.78 10.64
C PHE A 246 -8.72 19.12 10.56
N THR A 247 -8.69 19.79 9.40
CA THR A 247 -8.13 21.15 9.29
C THR A 247 -9.08 22.21 9.83
N SER A 248 -10.41 22.01 9.73
CA SER A 248 -11.38 22.93 10.37
C SER A 248 -11.24 22.93 11.89
N GLU A 249 -10.99 21.78 12.51
CA GLU A 249 -10.80 21.66 13.97
C GLU A 249 -9.52 22.34 14.48
N SER A 250 -8.48 22.50 13.65
CA SER A 250 -7.28 23.25 14.06
C SER A 250 -7.51 24.76 14.11
N HIS A 251 -8.36 25.30 13.23
CA HIS A 251 -8.67 26.72 13.22
C HIS A 251 -9.59 27.15 14.36
N GLU A 252 -10.50 26.27 14.83
CA GLU A 252 -11.37 26.54 15.99
C GLU A 252 -10.63 26.47 17.34
N LYS A 253 -9.43 25.87 17.41
CA LYS A 253 -8.63 25.80 18.65
C LYS A 253 -7.68 26.99 18.84
N ASP A 254 -7.48 27.78 17.78
CA ASP A 254 -6.58 28.93 17.76
C ASP A 254 -7.33 30.29 17.88
N GLU A 255 -8.67 30.28 18.04
CA GLU A 255 -9.52 31.42 18.42
C GLU A 255 -9.93 31.37 19.90
#